data_AF-G0UI29-F1
#
_entry.id   AF-G0UI29-F1
#
_cell.length_a   1.000
_cell.length_b   1.000
_cell.length_c   1.000
_cell.angle_alpha   90.00
_cell.angle_beta   90.00
_cell.angle_gamma   90.00
#
_symmetry.space_group_name_H-M   'P 1'
#
loop_
_entity.id
_entity.type
_entity.pdbx_description
1 polymer ?
#
loop_
_entity_poly.entity_id
_entity_poly.type
_entity_poly.pdbx_seq_one_letter_code
_entity_poly.pdbx_strand_id
1 'polypeptide(L)'
;MLKYISTTWVHFILVIIAVMLDGGISLYLAPLLFKQPMSASPMLSLILVIMPVMTGHAQQIKRKWLYTIAFFAGMLVDIFYTGIVGPAIIGFLLMLKLAEFIQRYLSYSFSSSLAVWFVTLTAYMAYDYAAFGIINLVNLNIPNFIMFHLFPTIIINLVLLIIVYELVIYLYNATKKPDISSYDVTPRDLNGRLVLDSRSQRNMSK
;
A
#
# COMPACT_ATOMS: atom_id res chain seq x y z
N MET A 1 -20.16 -4.06 7.62
CA MET A 1 -20.02 -3.55 9.01
C MET A 1 -18.80 -2.65 9.24
N LEU A 2 -17.89 -2.43 8.28
CA LEU A 2 -16.66 -1.62 8.43
C LEU A 2 -16.83 -0.10 8.18
N LYS A 3 -18.08 0.40 8.10
CA LYS A 3 -18.42 1.76 7.60
C LYS A 3 -17.79 2.92 8.41
N TYR A 4 -17.30 2.66 9.61
CA TYR A 4 -16.74 3.67 10.52
C TYR A 4 -15.21 3.73 10.53
N ILE A 5 -14.51 2.73 9.98
CA ILE A 5 -13.04 2.70 9.96
C ILE A 5 -12.55 3.39 8.69
N SER A 6 -11.56 4.28 8.80
CA SER A 6 -10.99 4.92 7.61
C SER A 6 -10.10 3.95 6.84
N THR A 7 -10.13 4.03 5.50
CA THR A 7 -9.23 3.26 4.62
C THR A 7 -7.76 3.47 4.99
N THR A 8 -7.39 4.66 5.50
CA THR A 8 -6.03 4.95 6.00
C THR A 8 -5.59 4.02 7.13
N TRP A 9 -6.44 3.81 8.14
CA TRP A 9 -6.10 2.94 9.27
C TRP A 9 -6.06 1.47 8.86
N VAL A 10 -7.01 1.04 8.03
CA VAL A 10 -6.99 -0.33 7.48
C VAL A 10 -5.71 -0.58 6.68
N HIS A 11 -5.36 0.34 5.78
CA HIS A 11 -4.13 0.22 4.99
C HIS A 11 -2.87 0.20 5.87
N PHE A 12 -2.78 1.06 6.87
CA PHE A 12 -1.64 1.07 7.81
C PHE A 12 -1.50 -0.26 8.55
N ILE A 13 -2.60 -0.81 9.07
CA ILE A 13 -2.60 -2.10 9.79
C ILE A 13 -2.21 -3.23 8.83
N LEU A 14 -2.76 -3.25 7.61
CA LEU A 14 -2.43 -4.23 6.60
C LEU A 14 -0.93 -4.22 6.27
N VAL A 15 -0.33 -3.04 6.11
CA VAL A 15 1.12 -2.91 5.86
C VAL A 15 1.95 -3.43 7.03
N ILE A 16 1.57 -3.15 8.27
CA ILE A 16 2.26 -3.72 9.45
C ILE A 16 2.18 -5.25 9.46
N ILE A 17 0.99 -5.79 9.22
CA ILE A 17 0.79 -7.25 9.12
C ILE A 17 1.66 -7.82 8.00
N ALA A 18 1.75 -7.14 6.85
CA ALA A 18 2.57 -7.59 5.73
C ALA A 18 4.06 -7.62 6.07
N VAL A 19 4.57 -6.59 6.77
CA VAL A 19 5.96 -6.59 7.25
C VAL A 19 6.21 -7.79 8.15
N MET A 20 5.32 -8.10 9.10
CA MET A 20 5.47 -9.27 9.97
C MET A 20 5.35 -10.60 9.21
N LEU A 21 4.45 -10.67 8.22
CA LEU A 21 4.26 -11.84 7.37
C LEU A 21 5.47 -12.11 6.48
N ASP A 22 6.14 -11.08 5.96
CA ASP A 22 7.39 -11.27 5.20
C ASP A 22 8.43 -12.03 6.02
N GLY A 23 8.59 -11.67 7.30
CA GLY A 23 9.49 -12.36 8.23
C GLY A 23 9.01 -13.75 8.59
N GLY A 24 7.70 -13.91 8.86
CA GLY A 24 7.10 -15.21 9.13
C GLY A 24 7.27 -16.19 7.97
N ILE A 25 6.93 -15.76 6.75
CA ILE A 25 7.12 -16.52 5.51
C ILE A 25 8.59 -16.89 5.35
N SER A 26 9.50 -15.91 5.50
CA SER A 26 10.94 -16.15 5.39
C SER A 26 11.43 -17.19 6.41
N LEU A 27 10.94 -17.15 7.64
CA LEU A 27 11.35 -18.07 8.71
C LEU A 27 10.82 -19.49 8.49
N TYR A 28 9.51 -19.65 8.25
CA TYR A 28 8.88 -20.97 8.14
C TYR A 28 9.16 -21.66 6.80
N LEU A 29 9.29 -20.89 5.71
CA LEU A 29 9.59 -21.40 4.38
C LEU A 29 11.07 -21.25 4.02
N ALA A 30 11.96 -20.97 4.98
CA ALA A 30 13.40 -20.82 4.74
C ALA A 30 14.02 -21.99 3.93
N PRO A 31 13.69 -23.27 4.20
CA PRO A 31 14.28 -24.39 3.45
C PRO A 31 13.88 -24.41 1.97
N LEU A 32 12.76 -23.76 1.61
CA LEU A 32 12.29 -23.64 0.24
C LEU A 32 12.82 -22.36 -0.42
N LEU A 33 12.76 -21.23 0.30
CA LEU A 33 13.06 -19.90 -0.23
C LEU A 33 14.56 -19.63 -0.36
N PHE A 34 15.39 -20.18 0.53
CA PHE A 34 16.82 -19.86 0.63
C PHE A 34 17.72 -21.09 0.40
N LYS A 35 17.23 -22.08 -0.35
CA LYS A 35 18.02 -23.25 -0.72
C LYS A 35 19.07 -22.85 -1.75
N GLN A 36 20.33 -22.86 -1.32
CA GLN A 36 21.48 -22.50 -2.15
C GLN A 36 21.47 -23.25 -3.50
N PRO A 37 21.74 -22.56 -4.63
CA PRO A 37 22.17 -21.16 -4.73
C PRO A 37 21.04 -20.12 -4.72
N MET A 38 19.77 -20.53 -4.63
CA MET A 38 18.63 -19.62 -4.75
C MET A 38 18.31 -18.87 -3.45
N SER A 39 17.84 -17.63 -3.61
CA SER A 39 17.33 -16.79 -2.54
C SER A 39 16.11 -16.01 -3.02
N ALA A 40 14.94 -16.38 -2.52
CA ALA A 40 13.66 -15.76 -2.84
C ALA A 40 13.16 -14.96 -1.63
N SER A 41 13.14 -13.63 -1.73
CA SER A 41 12.71 -12.79 -0.62
C SER A 41 11.21 -12.44 -0.73
N PRO A 42 10.37 -12.77 0.26
CA PRO A 42 8.99 -12.27 0.28
C PRO A 42 9.00 -10.75 0.52
N MET A 43 8.18 -10.04 -0.25
CA MET A 43 8.06 -8.57 -0.26
C MET A 43 6.59 -8.15 -0.28
N LEU A 44 5.77 -8.82 0.53
CA LEU A 44 4.36 -8.50 0.75
C LEU A 44 4.19 -7.07 1.29
N SER A 45 5.12 -6.63 2.14
CA SER A 45 5.15 -5.26 2.65
C SER A 45 5.22 -4.24 1.51
N LEU A 46 6.12 -4.44 0.53
CA LEU A 46 6.24 -3.58 -0.64
C LEU A 46 4.96 -3.63 -1.51
N ILE A 47 4.41 -4.83 -1.72
CA ILE A 47 3.14 -5.02 -2.44
C ILE A 47 2.04 -4.18 -1.81
N LEU A 48 1.85 -4.28 -0.48
CA LEU A 48 0.79 -3.55 0.19
C LEU A 48 1.05 -2.06 0.18
N VAL A 49 2.27 -1.59 0.38
CA VAL A 49 2.63 -0.16 0.33
C VAL A 49 2.20 0.49 -0.99
N ILE A 50 2.40 -0.19 -2.13
CA ILE A 50 2.01 0.35 -3.44
C ILE A 50 0.56 0.02 -3.84
N MET A 51 -0.12 -0.83 -3.07
CA MET A 51 -1.47 -1.33 -3.40
C MET A 51 -2.52 -0.24 -3.61
N PRO A 52 -2.64 0.80 -2.76
CA PRO A 52 -3.61 1.86 -2.99
C PRO A 52 -3.40 2.56 -4.33
N VAL A 53 -2.15 2.70 -4.77
CA VAL A 53 -1.80 3.34 -6.05
C VAL A 53 -2.25 2.47 -7.21
N MET A 54 -1.80 1.21 -7.26
CA MET A 54 -2.08 0.34 -8.42
C MET A 54 -3.57 0.00 -8.58
N THR A 55 -4.33 -0.02 -7.48
CA THR A 55 -5.76 -0.33 -7.50
C THR A 55 -6.67 0.90 -7.65
N GLY A 56 -6.13 2.11 -7.72
CA GLY A 56 -6.94 3.34 -7.82
C GLY A 56 -7.68 3.74 -6.54
N HIS A 57 -7.17 3.29 -5.38
CA HIS A 57 -7.71 3.62 -4.06
C HIS A 57 -6.87 4.70 -3.33
N ALA A 58 -5.80 5.18 -3.95
CA ALA A 58 -4.90 6.18 -3.37
C ALA A 58 -5.62 7.47 -2.94
N GLN A 59 -6.68 7.87 -3.65
CA GLN A 59 -7.47 9.06 -3.32
C GLN A 59 -8.24 8.93 -1.99
N GLN A 60 -8.48 7.70 -1.52
CA GLN A 60 -9.13 7.45 -0.23
C GLN A 60 -8.18 7.68 0.97
N ILE A 61 -6.88 7.82 0.70
CA ILE A 61 -5.83 8.01 1.71
C ILE A 61 -5.13 9.33 1.40
N LYS A 62 -5.05 10.23 2.38
CA LYS A 62 -4.32 11.49 2.16
C LYS A 62 -2.88 11.18 1.78
N ARG A 63 -2.35 11.85 0.75
CA ARG A 63 -0.99 11.64 0.25
C ARG A 63 0.07 11.61 1.36
N LYS A 64 0.01 12.54 2.34
CA LYS A 64 0.91 12.54 3.50
C LYS A 64 0.93 11.20 4.24
N TRP A 65 -0.23 10.58 4.44
CA TRP A 65 -0.34 9.29 5.11
C TRP A 65 0.24 8.15 4.27
N LEU A 66 0.06 8.13 2.95
CA LEU A 66 0.69 7.11 2.10
C LEU A 66 2.22 7.08 2.26
N TYR A 67 2.87 8.25 2.19
CA TYR A 67 4.32 8.35 2.38
C TYR A 67 4.74 8.08 3.83
N THR A 68 3.92 8.46 4.81
CA THR A 68 4.19 8.16 6.23
C THR A 68 4.15 6.65 6.47
N ILE A 69 3.17 5.95 5.91
CA ILE A 69 3.04 4.48 6.01
C ILE A 69 4.21 3.80 5.31
N ALA A 70 4.60 4.24 4.11
CA ALA A 70 5.78 3.72 3.40
C ALA A 70 7.08 3.92 4.20
N PHE A 71 7.26 5.11 4.81
CA PHE A 71 8.38 5.40 5.69
C PHE A 71 8.42 4.45 6.88
N PHE A 72 7.31 4.28 7.60
CA PHE A 72 7.24 3.38 8.75
C PHE A 72 7.48 1.92 8.35
N ALA A 73 6.93 1.47 7.23
CA ALA A 73 7.13 0.12 6.74
C ALA A 73 8.60 -0.15 6.41
N GLY A 74 9.26 0.76 5.67
CA GLY A 74 10.68 0.66 5.39
C GLY A 74 11.54 0.70 6.65
N MET A 75 11.18 1.54 7.62
CA MET A 75 11.89 1.61 8.91
C MET A 75 11.78 0.30 9.69
N LEU A 76 10.60 -0.32 9.72
CA LEU A 76 10.43 -1.63 10.34
C LEU A 76 11.28 -2.69 9.61
N VAL A 77 11.30 -2.67 8.28
CA VAL A 77 12.12 -3.61 7.50
C VAL A 77 13.61 -3.44 7.82
N ASP A 78 14.09 -2.20 7.85
CA ASP A 78 15.48 -1.89 8.19
C ASP A 78 15.86 -2.36 9.60
N ILE A 79 14.99 -2.14 10.59
CA ILE A 79 15.26 -2.52 11.98
C ILE A 79 15.20 -4.04 12.17
N PHE A 80 14.20 -4.72 11.60
CA PHE A 80 13.92 -6.12 11.89
C PHE A 80 14.62 -7.12 10.96
N TYR A 81 14.95 -6.73 9.72
CA TYR A 81 15.53 -7.66 8.74
C TYR A 81 16.99 -7.37 8.41
N THR A 82 17.37 -6.11 8.22
CA THR A 82 18.72 -5.77 7.74
C THR A 82 19.65 -5.32 8.88
N GLY A 83 19.07 -4.74 9.95
CA GLY A 83 19.81 -4.08 11.02
C GLY A 83 20.45 -2.75 10.60
N ILE A 84 20.21 -2.28 9.36
CA ILE A 84 20.79 -1.06 8.80
C ILE A 84 19.65 -0.08 8.51
N VAL A 85 19.63 1.05 9.20
CA VAL A 85 18.60 2.07 9.03
C VAL A 85 18.88 2.90 7.77
N GLY A 86 17.91 2.97 6.86
CA GLY A 86 17.95 3.83 5.68
C GLY A 86 17.59 3.14 4.37
N PRO A 87 18.20 2.00 3.99
CA PRO A 87 18.01 1.39 2.68
C PRO A 87 16.54 1.10 2.36
N ALA A 88 15.81 0.38 3.21
CA ALA A 88 14.41 0.07 2.95
C ALA A 88 13.51 1.30 3.10
N ILE A 89 13.79 2.22 4.02
CA ILE A 89 13.07 3.51 4.12
C ILE A 89 13.12 4.25 2.77
N ILE A 90 14.32 4.45 2.23
CA ILE A 90 14.52 5.17 0.97
C ILE A 90 13.91 4.37 -0.17
N GLY A 91 14.16 3.07 -0.23
CA GLY A 91 13.62 2.17 -1.24
C GLY A 91 12.10 2.23 -1.32
N PHE A 92 11.39 2.08 -0.20
CA PHE A 92 9.91 2.05 -0.17
C PHE A 92 9.32 3.39 -0.62
N LEU A 93 9.91 4.52 -0.22
CA LEU A 93 9.47 5.86 -0.65
C LEU A 93 9.69 6.08 -2.15
N LEU A 94 10.84 5.64 -2.68
CA LEU A 94 11.14 5.72 -4.11
C LEU A 94 10.19 4.84 -4.92
N MET A 95 9.93 3.61 -4.46
CA MET A 95 9.04 2.67 -5.12
C MET A 95 7.59 3.13 -5.12
N LEU A 96 7.11 3.71 -4.02
CA LEU A 96 5.77 4.32 -3.99
C LEU A 96 5.66 5.45 -5.03
N LYS A 97 6.68 6.32 -5.11
CA LYS A 97 6.72 7.40 -6.11
C LYS A 97 6.82 6.87 -7.54
N LEU A 98 7.57 5.78 -7.76
CA LEU A 98 7.68 5.12 -9.05
C LEU A 98 6.34 4.50 -9.47
N ALA A 99 5.65 3.82 -8.55
CA ALA A 99 4.32 3.28 -8.79
C ALA A 99 3.32 4.40 -9.13
N GLU A 100 3.35 5.52 -8.39
CA GLU A 100 2.52 6.71 -8.70
C GLU A 100 2.83 7.29 -10.08
N PHE A 101 4.07 7.19 -10.55
CA PHE A 101 4.47 7.67 -11.87
C PHE A 101 3.94 6.75 -12.97
N ILE A 102 4.19 5.45 -12.87
CA ILE A 102 3.79 4.46 -13.90
C ILE A 102 2.26 4.39 -14.01
N GLN A 103 1.55 4.37 -12.87
CA GLN A 103 0.09 4.22 -12.84
C GLN A 103 -0.66 5.36 -13.54
N ARG A 104 -0.07 6.55 -13.69
CA ARG A 104 -0.69 7.67 -14.44
C ARG A 104 -0.93 7.37 -15.91
N TYR A 105 -0.17 6.42 -16.47
CA TYR A 105 -0.23 6.06 -17.88
C TYR A 105 -1.06 4.80 -18.13
N LEU A 106 -1.63 4.20 -17.08
CA LEU A 106 -2.32 2.91 -17.15
C LEU A 106 -3.74 3.03 -16.59
N SER A 107 -4.63 2.16 -17.07
CA SER A 107 -5.95 1.99 -16.49
C SER A 107 -5.88 1.25 -15.15
N TYR A 108 -6.97 1.29 -14.39
CA TYR A 108 -7.11 0.50 -13.16
C TYR A 108 -7.69 -0.88 -13.52
N SER A 109 -6.80 -1.78 -13.94
CA SER A 109 -7.11 -3.19 -14.19
C SER A 109 -6.12 -4.09 -13.45
N PHE A 110 -6.44 -5.37 -13.29
CA PHE A 110 -5.50 -6.34 -12.72
C PHE A 110 -4.20 -6.40 -13.54
N SER A 111 -4.29 -6.45 -14.87
CA SER A 111 -3.11 -6.49 -15.76
C SER A 111 -2.25 -5.23 -15.62
N SER A 112 -2.86 -4.06 -15.49
CA SER A 112 -2.14 -2.81 -15.24
C SER A 112 -1.48 -2.81 -13.86
N SER A 113 -2.17 -3.29 -12.84
CA SER A 113 -1.61 -3.42 -11.49
C SER A 113 -0.42 -4.38 -11.47
N LEU A 114 -0.52 -5.48 -12.20
CA LEU A 114 0.56 -6.44 -12.38
C LEU A 114 1.78 -5.78 -13.04
N ALA A 115 1.58 -4.94 -14.07
CA ALA A 115 2.68 -4.21 -14.71
C ALA A 115 3.35 -3.21 -13.74
N VAL A 116 2.56 -2.42 -13.00
CA VAL A 116 3.09 -1.49 -12.00
C VAL A 116 3.87 -2.22 -10.92
N TRP A 117 3.30 -3.29 -10.37
CA TRP A 117 3.96 -4.13 -9.38
C TRP A 117 5.26 -4.73 -9.91
N PHE A 118 5.26 -5.32 -11.10
CA PHE A 118 6.42 -5.99 -11.68
C PHE A 118 7.59 -5.03 -11.88
N VAL A 119 7.34 -3.86 -12.46
CA VAL A 119 8.37 -2.83 -12.66
C VAL A 119 8.88 -2.30 -11.32
N THR A 120 7.97 -2.04 -10.38
CA THR A 120 8.33 -1.49 -9.07
C THR A 120 9.15 -2.48 -8.24
N LEU A 121 8.75 -3.75 -8.20
CA LEU A 121 9.50 -4.81 -7.51
C LEU A 121 10.88 -5.02 -8.13
N THR A 122 10.96 -5.06 -9.46
CA THR A 122 12.24 -5.20 -10.17
C THR A 122 13.17 -4.02 -9.88
N ALA A 123 12.63 -2.79 -9.90
CA ALA A 123 13.38 -1.59 -9.57
C ALA A 123 13.84 -1.59 -8.10
N TYR A 124 13.00 -2.06 -7.17
CA TYR A 124 13.37 -2.22 -5.77
C TYR A 124 14.53 -3.19 -5.60
N MET A 125 14.44 -4.37 -6.21
CA MET A 125 15.49 -5.39 -6.14
C MET A 125 16.81 -4.89 -6.72
N ALA A 126 16.78 -4.15 -7.83
CA ALA A 126 17.98 -3.54 -8.40
C ALA A 126 18.56 -2.45 -7.50
N TYR A 127 17.70 -1.60 -6.91
CA TYR A 127 18.11 -0.59 -5.93
C TYR A 127 18.74 -1.24 -4.70
N ASP A 128 18.09 -2.24 -4.13
CA ASP A 128 18.52 -2.96 -2.93
C ASP A 128 19.89 -3.61 -3.16
N TYR A 129 20.03 -4.34 -4.27
CA TYR A 129 21.28 -4.94 -4.68
C TYR A 129 22.42 -3.92 -4.86
N ALA A 130 22.13 -2.77 -5.47
CA ALA A 130 23.10 -1.70 -5.62
C ALA A 130 23.46 -1.05 -4.28
N ALA A 131 22.48 -0.79 -3.42
CA ALA A 131 22.68 -0.18 -2.10
C ALA A 131 23.58 -1.05 -1.23
N PHE A 132 23.29 -2.36 -1.16
CA PHE A 132 24.08 -3.33 -0.41
C PHE A 132 25.45 -3.63 -1.06
N GLY A 133 25.55 -3.53 -2.39
CA GLY A 133 26.82 -3.61 -3.10
C GLY A 133 27.76 -2.43 -2.81
N ILE A 134 27.25 -1.20 -2.72
CA ILE A 134 28.03 0.00 -2.39
C ILE A 134 28.67 -0.11 -1.01
N ILE A 135 27.96 -0.69 -0.04
CA ILE A 135 28.46 -0.92 1.32
C ILE A 135 29.25 -2.24 1.45
N ASN A 136 29.64 -2.86 0.33
CA ASN A 136 30.43 -4.10 0.24
C ASN A 136 29.82 -5.31 1.00
N LEU A 137 28.49 -5.34 1.17
CA LEU A 137 27.79 -6.48 1.78
C LEU A 137 27.43 -7.56 0.76
N VAL A 138 27.48 -7.25 -0.55
CA VAL A 138 27.16 -8.18 -1.63
C VAL A 138 28.18 -8.07 -2.76
N ASN A 139 28.60 -9.22 -3.30
CA ASN A 139 29.42 -9.26 -4.51
C ASN A 139 28.58 -8.90 -5.74
N LEU A 140 28.97 -7.84 -6.45
CA LEU A 140 28.30 -7.32 -7.65
C LEU A 140 28.50 -8.25 -8.87
N ASN A 141 27.80 -9.39 -8.87
CA ASN A 141 27.66 -10.30 -10.00
C ASN A 141 26.21 -10.27 -10.52
N ILE A 142 26.01 -9.50 -11.60
CA ILE A 142 24.68 -9.26 -12.20
C ILE A 142 24.01 -10.56 -12.70
N PRO A 143 24.69 -11.48 -13.42
CA PRO A 143 24.09 -12.76 -13.82
C PRO A 143 23.56 -13.57 -12.64
N ASN A 144 24.35 -13.68 -11.56
CA ASN A 144 23.93 -14.40 -10.35
C ASN A 144 22.76 -13.70 -9.66
N PHE A 145 22.79 -12.37 -9.58
CA PHE A 145 21.67 -11.58 -9.06
C PHE A 145 20.37 -11.88 -9.83
N ILE A 146 20.41 -11.83 -11.16
CA ILE A 146 19.21 -12.07 -11.98
C ILE A 146 18.68 -13.49 -11.77
N MET A 147 19.56 -14.49 -11.89
CA MET A 147 19.17 -15.89 -11.92
C MET A 147 18.78 -16.43 -10.55
N PHE A 148 19.49 -16.04 -9.50
CA PHE A 148 19.36 -16.64 -8.18
C PHE A 148 18.65 -15.77 -7.15
N HIS A 149 18.47 -14.47 -7.41
CA HIS A 149 17.79 -13.56 -6.49
C HIS A 149 16.54 -12.93 -7.11
N LEU A 150 16.69 -12.21 -8.23
CA LEU A 150 15.59 -11.46 -8.85
C LEU A 150 14.47 -12.38 -9.35
N PHE A 151 14.81 -13.34 -10.21
CA PHE A 151 13.83 -14.24 -10.82
C PHE A 151 13.02 -15.05 -9.80
N PRO A 152 13.62 -15.75 -8.82
CA PRO A 152 12.85 -16.50 -7.83
C PRO A 152 12.04 -15.59 -6.90
N THR A 153 12.55 -14.40 -6.59
CA THR A 153 11.81 -13.39 -5.81
C THR A 153 10.57 -12.90 -6.54
N ILE A 154 10.65 -12.63 -7.85
CA ILE A 154 9.49 -12.24 -8.67
C ILE A 154 8.41 -13.32 -8.65
N ILE A 155 8.78 -14.60 -8.80
CA ILE A 155 7.81 -15.71 -8.82
C ILE A 155 7.04 -15.79 -7.51
N ILE A 156 7.73 -15.78 -6.37
CA ILE A 156 7.08 -15.87 -5.06
C ILE A 156 6.19 -14.65 -4.81
N ASN A 157 6.66 -13.46 -5.14
CA ASN A 157 5.87 -12.25 -4.93
C ASN A 157 4.68 -12.14 -5.90
N LEU A 158 4.76 -12.76 -7.09
CA LEU A 158 3.61 -12.89 -7.98
C LEU A 158 2.50 -13.73 -7.33
N VAL A 159 2.87 -14.87 -6.73
CA VAL A 159 1.93 -15.72 -5.99
C VAL A 159 1.31 -14.94 -4.82
N LEU A 160 2.14 -14.24 -4.04
CA LEU A 160 1.66 -13.41 -2.93
C LEU A 160 0.70 -12.32 -3.41
N LEU A 161 1.02 -11.63 -4.51
CA LEU A 161 0.15 -10.62 -5.11
C LEU A 161 -1.20 -11.23 -5.46
N ILE A 162 -1.24 -12.34 -6.20
CA ILE A 162 -2.48 -13.01 -6.60
C ILE A 162 -3.34 -13.36 -5.38
N ILE A 163 -2.72 -13.86 -4.31
CA ILE A 163 -3.44 -14.24 -3.08
C ILE A 163 -4.07 -13.02 -2.40
N VAL A 164 -3.34 -11.91 -2.26
CA VAL A 164 -3.83 -10.76 -1.48
C VAL A 164 -4.64 -9.76 -2.30
N TYR A 165 -4.55 -9.78 -3.63
CA TYR A 165 -5.07 -8.72 -4.49
C TYR A 165 -6.56 -8.44 -4.27
N GLU A 166 -7.41 -9.47 -4.43
CA GLU A 166 -8.86 -9.34 -4.27
C GLU A 166 -9.26 -9.06 -2.82
N LEU A 167 -8.56 -9.66 -1.86
CA LEU A 167 -8.83 -9.47 -0.43
C LEU A 167 -8.65 -8.00 -0.02
N VAL A 168 -7.56 -7.36 -0.48
CA VAL A 168 -7.26 -5.97 -0.13
C VAL A 168 -8.22 -5.02 -0.83
N ILE A 169 -8.57 -5.26 -2.09
CA ILE A 169 -9.57 -4.48 -2.81
C ILE A 169 -10.94 -4.56 -2.12
N TYR A 170 -11.34 -5.77 -1.70
CA TYR A 170 -12.56 -5.95 -0.93
C TYR A 170 -12.56 -5.09 0.35
N LEU A 171 -11.45 -5.09 1.10
CA LEU A 171 -11.33 -4.29 2.32
C LEU A 171 -11.39 -2.78 2.04
N TYR A 172 -10.70 -2.30 1.00
CA TYR A 172 -10.74 -0.88 0.63
C TYR A 172 -12.14 -0.43 0.18
N ASN A 173 -12.84 -1.27 -0.59
CA ASN A 173 -14.22 -1.00 -0.98
C ASN A 173 -15.16 -1.00 0.23
N ALA A 174 -14.96 -1.92 1.18
CA ALA A 174 -15.76 -2.00 2.41
C ALA A 174 -15.59 -0.79 3.35
N THR A 175 -14.46 -0.08 3.28
CA THR A 175 -14.18 1.14 4.06
C THR A 175 -14.35 2.45 3.29
N LYS A 176 -14.77 2.38 2.02
CA LYS A 176 -14.98 3.57 1.20
C LYS A 176 -16.04 4.45 1.85
N LYS A 177 -15.65 5.67 2.25
CA LYS A 177 -16.60 6.66 2.76
C LYS A 177 -17.50 7.13 1.60
N PRO A 178 -18.82 7.17 1.78
CA PRO A 178 -19.71 7.75 0.77
C PRO A 178 -19.35 9.23 0.60
N ASP A 179 -19.25 9.68 -0.65
CA ASP A 179 -19.01 11.08 -0.97
C ASP A 179 -20.25 11.88 -0.57
N ILE A 180 -20.10 12.75 0.43
CA ILE A 180 -21.23 13.52 0.96
C ILE A 180 -21.61 14.63 -0.03
N SER A 181 -20.70 14.99 -0.96
CA SER A 181 -20.94 16.05 -1.96
C SER A 181 -21.95 15.65 -3.04
N SER A 182 -22.26 14.36 -3.20
CA SER A 182 -23.31 13.88 -4.10
C SER A 182 -24.69 13.80 -3.44
N TYR A 183 -24.80 14.10 -2.14
CA TYR A 183 -26.12 14.34 -1.54
C TYR A 183 -26.55 15.75 -1.94
N ASP A 184 -27.33 15.81 -3.02
CA ASP A 184 -28.01 17.03 -3.44
C ASP A 184 -29.08 17.34 -2.38
N VAL A 185 -28.70 18.04 -1.31
CA VAL A 185 -29.62 18.45 -0.26
C VAL A 185 -30.46 19.57 -0.85
N THR A 186 -31.57 19.22 -1.51
CA THR A 186 -32.46 20.24 -2.03
C THR A 186 -32.96 21.10 -0.86
N PRO A 187 -33.09 22.43 -0.99
CA PRO A 187 -33.62 23.29 0.07
C PRO A 187 -35.01 22.87 0.58
N ARG A 188 -35.73 22.03 -0.19
CA ARG A 188 -36.98 21.39 0.20
C ARG A 188 -36.84 20.45 1.39
N ASP A 189 -35.72 19.75 1.52
CA ASP A 189 -35.47 18.81 2.62
C ASP A 189 -35.09 19.53 3.93
N LEU A 190 -34.61 20.77 3.85
CA LEU A 190 -34.31 21.61 5.01
C LEU A 190 -35.58 22.28 5.58
N ASN A 191 -36.57 22.57 4.75
CA ASN A 191 -37.84 23.20 5.15
C ASN A 191 -38.84 22.24 5.82
N GLY A 192 -38.52 20.94 5.90
CA GLY A 192 -39.37 19.92 6.52
C GLY A 192 -39.28 19.83 8.05
N ARG A 193 -38.48 20.68 8.72
CA ARG A 193 -38.35 20.64 10.18
C ARG A 193 -38.74 21.97 10.83
N LEU A 194 -39.86 21.86 11.55
CA LEU A 194 -40.38 22.73 12.61
C LEU A 194 -40.96 24.07 12.14
N VAL A 195 -42.23 24.01 11.73
CA VAL A 195 -43.17 25.10 12.01
C VAL A 195 -43.29 25.22 13.52
N LEU A 196 -42.38 25.97 14.15
CA LEU A 196 -42.64 26.54 15.46
C LEU A 196 -43.74 27.58 15.25
N ASP A 197 -44.97 27.17 15.53
CA ASP A 197 -46.14 28.03 15.57
C ASP A 197 -45.91 29.08 16.67
N SER A 198 -45.20 30.16 16.34
CA SER A 198 -44.98 31.29 17.25
C SER A 198 -46.27 32.11 17.34
N ARG A 199 -47.28 31.54 18.00
CA ARG A 199 -48.40 32.29 18.57
C ARG A 199 -47.90 33.13 19.74
N SER A 200 -47.14 34.19 19.46
CA SER A 200 -46.79 35.21 20.45
C SER A 200 -46.44 36.57 19.83
N GLN A 201 -47.20 37.01 18.81
CA GLN A 201 -47.26 38.42 18.42
C GLN A 201 -48.71 38.92 18.32
N ARG A 202 -49.55 38.55 19.30
CA ARG A 202 -50.67 39.39 19.70
C ARG A 202 -50.20 40.25 20.86
N ASN A 203 -50.44 41.55 20.76
CA ASN A 203 -50.18 42.61 21.74
C ASN A 203 -48.83 43.32 21.60
N MET A 204 -48.65 44.08 20.52
CA MET A 204 -48.11 45.44 20.62
C MET A 204 -48.82 46.35 19.62
N SER A 205 -50.04 46.75 19.97
CA SER A 205 -50.65 47.98 19.48
C SER A 205 -51.28 48.65 20.70
N LYS A 206 -50.62 49.68 21.19
CA LYS A 206 -51.15 50.90 21.79
C LYS A 206 -50.02 51.89 21.96
#